data_AF-A0A0Q9LJQ4-F1
#
_entry.id   AF-A0A0Q9LJQ4-F1
#
_cell.length_a   1.000
_cell.length_b   1.000
_cell.length_c   1.000
_cell.angle_alpha   90.00
_cell.angle_beta   90.00
_cell.angle_gamma   90.00
#
_symmetry.space_group_name_H-M   'P 1'
#
loop_
_entity.id
_entity.type
_entity.pdbx_description
1 polymer ?
#
loop_
_entity_poly.entity_id
_entity_poly.type
_entity_poly.pdbx_seq_one_letter_code
_entity_poly.pdbx_strand_id
1 'polypeptide(L)'
;MAATTNDMTLPERIEALEVQILALRTELARTRLEQWTGRLEHLEVQYRLGRMETDERIGSLLTDLRHRIAKARARAESRGEAAGEAVDTLATGVEVVFADLREAMAQARGVVTR
;
A
#
# COMPACT_ATOMS: atom_id res chain seq x y z
N MET A 1 -18.16 -12.47 33.73
CA MET A 1 -19.06 -11.37 33.34
C MET A 1 -18.20 -10.34 32.62
N ALA A 2 -18.45 -10.07 31.34
CA ALA A 2 -17.71 -9.07 30.60
C ALA A 2 -18.18 -7.69 31.08
N ALA A 3 -17.28 -6.91 31.68
CA ALA A 3 -17.54 -5.51 31.97
C ALA A 3 -17.83 -4.81 30.65
N THR A 4 -19.06 -4.31 30.49
CA THR A 4 -19.38 -3.39 29.40
C THR A 4 -18.55 -2.12 29.60
N THR A 5 -18.15 -1.48 28.52
CA THR A 5 -17.29 -0.27 28.45
C THR A 5 -17.73 0.92 29.33
N ASN A 6 -18.87 0.79 30.01
CA ASN A 6 -19.48 1.76 30.89
C ASN A 6 -18.89 1.77 32.32
N ASP A 7 -18.19 0.70 32.75
CA ASP A 7 -17.58 0.59 34.08
C ASP A 7 -16.07 0.95 34.12
N MET A 8 -15.49 1.28 32.97
CA MET A 8 -14.06 1.60 32.86
C MET A 8 -13.78 3.04 33.31
N THR A 9 -12.68 3.22 34.03
CA THR A 9 -12.14 4.54 34.36
C THR A 9 -11.70 5.28 33.08
N LEU A 10 -11.63 6.61 33.15
CA LEU A 10 -11.22 7.43 31.99
C LEU A 10 -9.85 6.98 31.41
N PRO A 11 -8.81 6.71 32.24
CA PRO A 11 -7.53 6.20 31.76
C PRO A 11 -7.65 4.85 31.03
N GLU A 12 -8.39 3.88 31.58
CA GLU A 12 -8.61 2.58 30.95
C GLU A 12 -9.35 2.72 29.60
N ARG A 13 -10.28 3.69 29.49
CA ARG A 13 -10.97 4.00 28.23
C ARG A 13 -10.02 4.61 27.20
N ILE A 14 -9.09 5.46 27.62
CA ILE A 14 -8.08 6.05 26.73
C ILE A 14 -7.18 4.94 26.18
N GLU A 15 -6.63 4.08 27.04
CA GLU A 15 -5.77 2.98 26.64
C GLU A 15 -6.50 2.01 25.67
N ALA A 16 -7.75 1.64 25.98
CA ALA A 16 -8.54 0.77 25.12
C ALA A 16 -8.84 1.42 23.75
N LEU A 17 -9.03 2.74 23.69
CA LEU A 17 -9.23 3.47 22.44
C LEU A 17 -7.93 3.58 21.63
N GLU A 18 -6.79 3.78 22.28
CA GLU A 18 -5.47 3.80 21.64
C GLU A 18 -5.16 2.45 20.98
N VAL A 19 -5.43 1.34 21.66
CA VAL A 19 -5.29 -0.02 21.10
C VAL A 19 -6.21 -0.22 19.90
N GLN A 20 -7.46 0.25 19.97
CA GLN A 20 -8.40 0.16 18.85
C GLN A 20 -7.96 1.01 17.66
N ILE A 21 -7.46 2.23 17.89
CA ILE A 21 -6.92 3.09 16.83
C ILE A 21 -5.75 2.41 16.14
N LEU A 22 -4.83 1.81 16.90
CA LEU A 22 -3.70 1.08 16.33
C LEU A 22 -4.15 -0.13 15.49
N ALA A 23 -5.13 -0.89 15.99
CA ALA A 23 -5.69 -2.03 15.26
C ALA A 23 -6.34 -1.60 13.94
N LEU A 24 -7.20 -0.57 13.98
CA LEU A 24 -7.87 -0.03 12.80
C LEU A 24 -6.89 0.55 11.77
N ARG A 25 -5.84 1.24 12.22
CA ARG A 25 -4.77 1.74 11.34
C ARG A 25 -4.05 0.59 10.65
N THR A 26 -3.76 -0.49 11.38
CA THR A 26 -3.12 -1.69 10.84
C THR A 26 -4.01 -2.38 9.79
N GLU A 27 -5.31 -2.46 10.05
CA GLU A 27 -6.27 -3.04 9.11
C GLU A 27 -6.41 -2.19 7.85
N LEU A 28 -6.56 -0.87 7.99
CA LEU A 28 -6.61 0.07 6.86
C LEU A 28 -5.36 -0.03 5.98
N ALA A 29 -4.19 -0.07 6.62
CA ALA A 29 -2.90 -0.30 5.98
C ALA A 29 -2.88 -1.59 5.15
N ARG A 30 -3.35 -2.71 5.74
CA ARG A 30 -3.42 -4.00 5.06
C ARG A 30 -4.35 -3.97 3.86
N THR A 31 -5.56 -3.43 4.02
CA THR A 31 -6.54 -3.31 2.92
C THR A 31 -6.00 -2.46 1.78
N ARG A 32 -5.30 -1.36 2.10
CA ARG A 32 -4.58 -0.58 1.09
C ARG A 32 -3.56 -1.47 0.38
N LEU A 33 -2.63 -2.13 1.08
CA LEU A 33 -1.63 -2.96 0.41
C LEU A 33 -2.22 -4.04 -0.51
N GLU A 34 -3.32 -4.67 -0.13
CA GLU A 34 -4.05 -5.63 -0.96
C GLU A 34 -4.61 -4.97 -2.24
N GLN A 35 -5.24 -3.80 -2.12
CA GLN A 35 -5.73 -3.04 -3.28
C GLN A 35 -4.59 -2.66 -4.24
N TRP A 36 -3.45 -2.25 -3.70
CA TRP A 36 -2.28 -1.84 -4.47
C TRP A 36 -1.65 -3.02 -5.19
N THR A 37 -1.63 -4.20 -4.56
CA THR A 37 -1.19 -5.46 -5.16
C THR A 37 -2.07 -5.82 -6.36
N GLY A 38 -3.39 -5.82 -6.20
CA GLY A 38 -4.31 -6.15 -7.30
C GLY A 38 -4.22 -5.16 -8.48
N ARG A 39 -4.02 -3.86 -8.19
CA ARG A 39 -3.77 -2.85 -9.23
C ARG A 39 -2.46 -3.11 -9.97
N LEU A 40 -1.40 -3.52 -9.27
CA LEU A 40 -0.11 -3.82 -9.88
C LEU A 40 -0.22 -5.04 -10.80
N GLU A 41 -0.83 -6.13 -10.32
CA GLU A 41 -1.07 -7.33 -11.12
C GLU A 41 -1.84 -7.02 -12.40
N HIS A 42 -2.88 -6.19 -12.31
CA HIS A 42 -3.63 -5.75 -13.48
C HIS A 42 -2.75 -4.98 -14.48
N LEU A 43 -1.91 -4.05 -13.99
CA LEU A 43 -0.99 -3.30 -14.83
C LEU A 43 0.07 -4.18 -15.48
N GLU A 44 0.57 -5.19 -14.78
CA GLU A 44 1.54 -6.14 -15.33
C GLU A 44 0.94 -7.00 -16.42
N VAL A 45 -0.31 -7.43 -16.25
CA VAL A 45 -1.06 -8.13 -17.29
C VAL A 45 -1.24 -7.22 -18.50
N GLN A 46 -1.66 -5.96 -18.32
CA GLN A 46 -1.77 -5.01 -19.43
C GLN A 46 -0.42 -4.76 -20.12
N TYR A 47 0.66 -4.62 -19.36
CA TYR A 47 2.01 -4.44 -19.90
C TYR A 47 2.46 -5.65 -20.73
N ARG A 48 2.29 -6.86 -20.18
CA ARG A 48 2.64 -8.12 -20.87
C ARG A 48 1.79 -8.38 -22.12
N LEU A 49 0.50 -8.10 -22.06
CA LEU A 49 -0.42 -8.29 -23.20
C LEU A 49 -0.28 -7.19 -24.27
N GLY A 50 0.14 -5.99 -23.88
CA GLY A 50 0.14 -4.81 -24.74
C GLY A 50 1.35 -4.66 -25.68
N ARG A 51 2.32 -5.58 -25.70
CA ARG A 51 3.59 -5.40 -26.44
C ARG A 51 4.20 -4.00 -26.19
N MET A 52 4.25 -3.54 -24.94
CA MET A 52 5.20 -2.49 -24.55
C MET A 52 6.61 -3.11 -24.50
N GLU A 53 7.02 -3.71 -25.63
CA GLU A 53 8.06 -4.74 -25.76
C GLU A 53 9.47 -4.21 -25.47
N THR A 54 9.63 -2.93 -25.15
CA THR A 54 10.93 -2.26 -25.04
C THR A 54 10.96 -1.08 -24.07
N ASP A 55 10.02 -0.94 -23.13
CA ASP A 55 10.12 0.14 -22.13
C ASP A 55 10.71 -0.37 -20.81
N GLU A 56 12.04 -0.50 -20.78
CA GLU A 56 12.83 -0.87 -19.59
C GLU A 56 12.47 -0.02 -18.36
N ARG A 57 12.05 1.24 -18.58
CA ARG A 57 11.61 2.14 -17.51
C ARG A 57 10.32 1.65 -16.86
N ILE A 58 9.35 1.18 -17.64
CA ILE A 58 8.10 0.62 -17.11
C ILE A 58 8.39 -0.68 -16.34
N GLY A 59 9.25 -1.55 -16.89
CA GLY A 59 9.69 -2.77 -16.20
C GLY A 59 10.37 -2.49 -14.85
N SER A 60 11.26 -1.49 -14.81
CA SER A 60 11.92 -1.04 -13.58
C SER A 60 10.92 -0.49 -12.56
N LEU A 61 9.96 0.34 -12.99
CA LEU A 61 8.92 0.90 -12.11
C LEU A 61 8.03 -0.19 -11.51
N LEU A 62 7.60 -1.18 -12.31
CA LEU A 62 6.84 -2.34 -11.81
C LEU A 62 7.63 -3.13 -10.75
N THR A 63 8.93 -3.28 -10.94
CA THR A 63 9.82 -3.99 -10.01
C THR A 63 10.00 -3.23 -8.70
N ASP A 64 10.25 -1.92 -8.76
CA ASP A 64 10.32 -1.07 -7.55
C ASP A 64 9.00 -1.09 -6.77
N LEU A 65 7.88 -1.06 -7.49
CA LEU A 65 6.55 -1.04 -6.91
C LEU A 65 6.23 -2.37 -6.19
N ARG A 66 6.61 -3.52 -6.78
CA ARG A 66 6.55 -4.82 -6.10
C ARG A 66 7.39 -4.83 -4.81
N HIS A 67 8.62 -4.34 -4.88
CA HIS A 67 9.52 -4.35 -3.73
C HIS A 67 8.98 -3.50 -2.57
N ARG A 68 8.43 -2.31 -2.87
CA ARG A 68 7.84 -1.43 -1.85
C ARG A 68 6.61 -2.03 -1.21
N ILE A 69 5.71 -2.65 -1.98
CA ILE A 69 4.53 -3.34 -1.45
C ILE A 69 4.97 -4.49 -0.52
N ALA A 70 5.95 -5.31 -0.94
CA ALA A 70 6.47 -6.41 -0.12
C ALA A 70 7.07 -5.90 1.20
N LYS A 71 7.85 -4.80 1.15
CA LYS A 71 8.43 -4.16 2.33
C LYS A 71 7.36 -3.61 3.27
N ALA A 72 6.30 -3.01 2.72
CA ALA A 72 5.18 -2.49 3.50
C ALA A 72 4.40 -3.59 4.20
N ARG A 73 4.18 -4.71 3.50
CA ARG A 73 3.53 -5.88 4.09
C ARG A 73 4.36 -6.46 5.24
N ALA A 74 5.67 -6.63 5.04
CA ALA A 74 6.56 -7.12 6.09
C ALA A 74 6.56 -6.20 7.33
N ARG A 75 6.48 -4.87 7.14
CA ARG A 75 6.37 -3.93 8.26
C ARG A 75 5.00 -3.94 8.93
N ALA A 76 3.92 -4.09 8.18
CA ALA A 76 2.58 -4.23 8.75
C ALA A 76 2.45 -5.50 9.60
N GLU A 77 3.18 -6.56 9.24
CA GLU A 77 3.22 -7.82 9.99
C GLU A 77 4.11 -7.72 11.25
N SER A 78 5.07 -6.79 11.31
CA SER A 78 5.85 -6.53 12.52
C SER A 78 5.02 -5.77 13.56
N ARG A 79 4.62 -6.45 14.64
CA ARG A 79 3.75 -5.89 15.70
C ARG A 79 4.48 -4.83 16.53
N GLY A 80 4.19 -3.55 16.28
CA GLY A 80 4.64 -2.43 17.13
C GLY A 80 4.01 -1.10 16.72
N GLU A 81 4.00 -0.10 17.61
CA GLU A 81 3.42 1.23 17.35
C GLU A 81 4.10 1.94 16.16
N ALA A 82 5.41 1.70 15.96
CA ALA A 82 6.16 2.18 14.80
C ALA A 82 5.70 1.58 13.46
N ALA A 83 4.92 0.49 13.49
CA ALA A 83 4.42 -0.15 12.28
C ALA A 83 3.34 0.70 11.59
N GLY A 84 2.49 1.40 12.35
CA GLY A 84 1.44 2.25 11.76
C GLY A 84 2.02 3.37 10.90
N GLU A 85 2.93 4.17 11.48
CA GLU A 85 3.59 5.28 10.78
C GLU A 85 4.50 4.82 9.64
N ALA A 86 5.21 3.70 9.84
CA ALA A 86 6.05 3.13 8.79
C ALA A 86 5.22 2.56 7.62
N VAL A 87 4.02 2.06 7.88
CA VAL A 87 3.13 1.59 6.81
C VAL A 87 2.45 2.76 6.10
N ASP A 88 2.04 3.81 6.82
CA ASP A 88 1.52 5.03 6.18
C ASP A 88 2.56 5.68 5.25
N THR A 89 3.81 5.82 5.72
CA THR A 89 4.92 6.33 4.91
C THR A 89 5.15 5.47 3.66
N LEU A 90 5.06 4.15 3.82
CA LEU A 90 5.20 3.24 2.69
C LEU A 90 4.00 3.32 1.75
N ALA A 91 2.78 3.44 2.24
CA ALA A 91 1.58 3.61 1.42
C ALA A 91 1.71 4.86 0.52
N THR A 92 2.11 6.01 1.08
CA THR A 92 2.43 7.22 0.30
C THR A 92 3.57 6.98 -0.68
N GLY A 93 4.61 6.24 -0.26
CA GLY A 93 5.72 5.87 -1.14
C GLY A 93 5.31 4.98 -2.31
N VAL A 94 4.29 4.12 -2.16
CA VAL A 94 3.73 3.32 -3.25
C VAL A 94 2.84 4.20 -4.15
N GLU A 95 2.10 5.17 -3.57
CA GLU A 95 1.28 6.15 -4.30
C GLU A 95 2.05 6.92 -5.36
N VAL A 96 3.21 7.42 -5.00
CA VAL A 96 4.09 8.16 -5.92
C VAL A 96 4.53 7.27 -7.08
N VAL A 97 5.01 6.06 -6.82
CA VAL A 97 5.51 5.18 -7.91
C VAL A 97 4.38 4.73 -8.84
N PHE A 98 3.15 4.57 -8.33
CA PHE A 98 2.00 4.32 -9.21
C PHE A 98 1.64 5.52 -10.09
N ALA A 99 1.87 6.75 -9.63
CA ALA A 99 1.70 7.94 -10.45
C ALA A 99 2.76 7.95 -11.56
N ASP A 100 4.03 7.72 -11.22
CA ASP A 100 5.14 7.64 -12.17
C ASP A 100 4.93 6.54 -13.21
N LEU A 101 4.45 5.36 -12.77
CA LEU A 101 4.13 4.24 -13.65
C LEU A 101 2.99 4.60 -14.63
N ARG A 102 1.93 5.27 -14.15
CA ARG A 102 0.84 5.73 -15.01
C ARG A 102 1.31 6.74 -16.03
N GLU A 103 2.17 7.67 -15.62
CA GLU A 103 2.76 8.66 -16.53
C GLU A 103 3.63 7.98 -17.60
N ALA A 104 4.53 7.08 -17.20
CA ALA A 104 5.39 6.34 -18.11
C ALA A 104 4.57 5.52 -19.13
N MET A 105 3.52 4.83 -18.67
CA MET A 105 2.61 4.10 -19.58
C MET A 105 1.86 5.03 -20.54
N ALA A 106 1.43 6.22 -20.09
CA ALA A 106 0.77 7.19 -20.95
C ALA A 106 1.72 7.74 -22.02
N GLN A 107 2.96 8.04 -21.64
CA GLN A 107 4.01 8.47 -22.58
C GLN A 107 4.28 7.37 -23.62
N ALA A 108 4.49 6.13 -23.19
CA ALA A 108 4.71 5.00 -24.09
C ALA A 108 3.55 4.80 -25.08
N ARG A 109 2.29 4.96 -24.66
CA ARG A 109 1.12 4.90 -25.57
C ARG A 109 1.05 6.09 -26.54
N GLY A 110 1.44 7.28 -26.10
CA GLY A 110 1.47 8.49 -26.95
C GLY A 110 2.57 8.46 -28.01
N VAL A 111 3.69 7.77 -27.75
CA VAL A 111 4.76 7.55 -28.74
C VAL A 111 4.32 6.56 -29.83
N VAL A 112 3.51 5.55 -29.48
CA VAL A 112 3.00 4.55 -30.45
C VAL A 112 1.96 5.12 -31.43
N THR A 113 1.40 6.31 -31.17
CA THR A 113 0.38 6.95 -32.02
C THR A 113 0.91 8.03 -32.97
N ARG A 114 2.23 8.23 -33.08
CA ARG A 114 2.87 9.16 -34.02
C ARG A 114 3.78 8.41 -34.99
#